data_AF-A0A286DSD4-F1
#
_entry.id   AF-A0A286DSD4-F1
#
_cell.length_a   1.000
_cell.length_b   1.000
_cell.length_c   1.000
_cell.angle_alpha   90.00
_cell.angle_beta   90.00
_cell.angle_gamma   90.00
#
_symmetry.space_group_name_H-M   'P 1'
#
loop_
_entity.id
_entity.type
_entity.pdbx_description
1 polymer ?
#
loop_
_entity_poly.entity_id
_entity_poly.type
_entity_poly.pdbx_seq_one_letter_code
_entity_poly.pdbx_strand_id
1 'polypeptide(L)'
;MRNNKREEIMIRLITLLDDAELGERGDTILHLLHSARQASRARDFMAGQHCLDALSQLRKARHSLRVAGASEQVLTPLEYAVELLLPVCEDALSDQRALTFAHSQVWRVLVLLFLLPAGLALTVTAVVWSTRQLLQL
;
A
#
# COMPACT_ATOMS: atom_id res chain seq x y z
N MET A 1 9.20 10.83 -6.86
CA MET A 1 8.10 11.84 -6.89
C MET A 1 6.90 11.46 -6.01
N ARG A 2 6.30 10.25 -6.16
CA ARG A 2 5.13 9.84 -5.34
C ARG A 2 5.35 9.93 -3.82
N ASN A 3 6.52 9.55 -3.31
CA ASN A 3 6.78 9.54 -1.86
C ASN A 3 6.80 10.96 -1.25
N ASN A 4 7.44 11.93 -1.92
CA ASN A 4 7.51 13.31 -1.45
C ASN A 4 6.12 13.95 -1.37
N LYS A 5 5.25 13.67 -2.36
CA LYS A 5 3.86 14.15 -2.35
C LYS A 5 3.05 13.55 -1.20
N ARG A 6 3.20 12.24 -0.93
CA ARG A 6 2.54 11.59 0.22
C ARG A 6 3.01 12.19 1.54
N GLU A 7 4.31 12.45 1.65
CA GLU A 7 4.86 13.06 2.84
C GLU A 7 4.33 14.48 3.08
N GLU A 8 4.28 15.31 2.04
CA GLU A 8 3.70 16.65 2.11
C GLU A 8 2.24 16.62 2.54
N ILE A 9 1.44 15.71 1.96
CA ILE A 9 0.05 15.50 2.34
C ILE A 9 -0.06 15.09 3.82
N MET A 10 0.79 14.16 4.29
CA MET A 10 0.79 13.73 5.69
C MET A 10 1.18 14.87 6.65
N ILE A 11 2.16 15.70 6.30
CA ILE A 11 2.53 16.88 7.10
C ILE A 11 1.34 17.83 7.20
N ARG A 12 0.68 18.12 6.07
CA ARG A 12 -0.46 19.02 6.03
C ARG A 12 -1.65 18.49 6.82
N LEU A 13 -1.87 17.18 6.80
CA LEU A 13 -2.90 16.53 7.63
C LEU A 13 -2.59 16.63 9.11
N ILE A 14 -1.35 16.36 9.50
CA ILE A 14 -0.92 16.46 10.90
C ILE A 14 -1.17 17.88 11.39
N THR A 15 -0.71 18.91 10.67
CA THR A 15 -0.91 20.32 11.08
C THR A 15 -2.39 20.70 11.14
N LEU A 16 -3.20 20.23 10.19
CA LEU A 16 -4.63 20.56 10.15
C LEU A 16 -5.42 19.90 11.29
N LEU A 17 -5.00 18.70 11.71
CA LEU A 17 -5.65 17.93 12.75
C LEU A 17 -5.13 18.26 14.15
N ASP A 18 -3.92 18.80 14.27
CA ASP A 18 -3.34 19.28 15.54
C ASP A 18 -4.16 20.44 16.12
N ASP A 19 -4.68 21.31 15.23
CA ASP A 19 -5.55 22.42 15.61
C ASP A 19 -7.04 22.00 15.77
N ALA A 20 -7.40 20.76 15.44
CA ALA A 20 -8.78 20.29 15.47
C ALA A 20 -9.13 19.67 16.83
N GLU A 21 -10.26 20.06 17.42
CA GLU A 21 -10.79 19.46 18.65
C GLU A 21 -11.37 18.05 18.38
N LEU A 22 -10.49 17.08 18.19
CA LEU A 22 -10.82 15.69 17.86
C LEU A 22 -11.18 14.83 19.09
N GLY A 23 -11.09 15.40 20.29
CA GLY A 23 -11.29 14.72 21.56
C GLY A 23 -10.29 13.57 21.77
N GLU A 24 -10.70 12.54 22.51
CA GLU A 24 -9.86 11.39 22.91
C GLU A 24 -9.25 10.61 21.73
N ARG A 25 -9.85 10.72 20.53
CA ARG A 25 -9.36 10.04 19.32
C ARG A 25 -8.25 10.82 18.61
N GLY A 26 -8.07 12.10 18.91
CA GLY A 26 -7.08 12.97 18.26
C GLY A 26 -5.66 12.41 18.36
N ASP A 27 -5.24 12.09 19.58
CA ASP A 27 -3.89 11.54 19.85
C ASP A 27 -3.63 10.24 19.08
N THR A 28 -4.64 9.37 19.01
CA THR A 28 -4.53 8.11 18.25
C THR A 28 -4.40 8.37 16.76
N ILE A 29 -5.17 9.31 16.21
CA ILE A 29 -5.12 9.67 14.79
C ILE A 29 -3.75 10.27 14.45
N LEU A 30 -3.27 11.23 15.25
CA LEU A 30 -1.97 11.87 15.06
C LEU A 30 -0.83 10.85 15.17
N HIS A 31 -0.87 9.98 16.18
CA HIS A 31 0.12 8.91 16.33
C HIS A 31 0.17 7.98 15.11
N LEU A 32 -0.98 7.59 14.56
CA LEU A 32 -1.05 6.75 13.35
C LEU A 32 -0.53 7.48 12.12
N LEU A 33 -0.82 8.78 11.96
CA LEU A 33 -0.29 9.60 10.86
C LEU A 33 1.23 9.76 10.95
N HIS A 34 1.78 9.99 12.15
CA HIS A 34 3.22 10.02 12.38
C HIS A 34 3.87 8.68 12.06
N SER A 35 3.26 7.57 12.50
CA SER A 35 3.73 6.21 12.22
C SER A 35 3.71 5.90 10.71
N ALA A 36 2.62 6.26 10.02
CA ALA A 36 2.50 6.11 8.57
C ALA A 36 3.59 6.91 7.83
N ARG A 37 3.87 8.14 8.28
CA ARG A 37 4.93 8.98 7.72
C ARG A 37 6.31 8.38 7.92
N GLN A 38 6.61 7.92 9.13
CA GLN A 38 7.90 7.30 9.45
C GLN A 38 8.10 6.01 8.64
N ALA A 39 7.10 5.14 8.59
CA ALA A 39 7.10 3.92 7.79
C ALA A 39 7.30 4.22 6.29
N SER A 40 6.62 5.25 5.77
CA SER A 40 6.74 5.68 4.36
C SER A 40 8.16 6.18 4.02
N ARG A 41 8.83 6.88 4.94
CA ARG A 41 10.25 7.27 4.80
C ARG A 41 11.19 6.06 4.83
N ALA A 42 10.92 5.11 5.72
CA ALA A 42 11.66 3.86 5.81
C ALA A 42 11.38 2.87 4.67
N ARG A 43 10.41 3.18 3.78
CA ARG A 43 9.87 2.25 2.76
C ARG A 43 9.36 0.94 3.38
N ASP A 44 8.85 1.05 4.60
CA ASP A 44 8.26 -0.06 5.33
C ASP A 44 6.87 -0.38 4.78
N PHE A 45 6.58 -1.68 4.66
CA PHE A 45 5.29 -2.19 4.20
C PHE A 45 4.14 -1.80 5.14
N MET A 46 4.43 -1.47 6.39
CA MET A 46 3.43 -1.03 7.38
C MET A 46 2.86 0.36 7.12
N ALA A 47 3.46 1.16 6.23
CA ALA A 47 3.00 2.52 5.92
C ALA A 47 1.54 2.56 5.44
N GLY A 48 1.15 1.61 4.57
CA GLY A 48 -0.21 1.50 4.07
C GLY A 48 -1.21 1.14 5.17
N GLN A 49 -0.82 0.24 6.08
CA GLN A 49 -1.65 -0.19 7.20
C GLN A 49 -1.92 0.97 8.17
N HIS A 50 -0.88 1.69 8.59
CA HIS A 50 -1.04 2.86 9.47
C HIS A 50 -1.92 3.95 8.84
N CYS A 51 -1.83 4.14 7.51
CA CYS A 51 -2.69 5.07 6.78
C CYS A 51 -4.17 4.66 6.84
N LEU A 52 -4.48 3.38 6.62
CA LEU A 52 -5.85 2.86 6.72
C LEU A 52 -6.42 2.96 8.14
N ASP A 53 -5.59 2.67 9.14
CA ASP A 53 -6.00 2.76 10.54
C ASP A 53 -6.30 4.22 10.91
N ALA A 54 -5.47 5.17 10.47
CA ALA A 54 -5.72 6.61 10.64
C ALA A 54 -7.04 7.03 9.95
N LEU A 55 -7.27 6.60 8.72
CA LEU A 55 -8.49 6.89 7.97
C LEU A 55 -9.75 6.31 8.65
N SER A 56 -9.64 5.09 9.19
CA SER A 56 -10.70 4.45 9.96
C SER A 56 -11.03 5.25 11.23
N GLN A 57 -10.02 5.70 11.96
CA GLN A 57 -10.22 6.52 13.16
C GLN A 57 -10.80 7.89 12.83
N LEU A 58 -10.36 8.56 11.77
CA LEU A 58 -10.94 9.83 11.30
C LEU A 58 -12.42 9.69 10.97
N ARG A 59 -12.81 8.64 10.24
CA ARG A 59 -14.22 8.37 9.92
C ARG A 59 -15.06 8.13 11.17
N LYS A 60 -14.52 7.41 12.16
CA LYS A 60 -15.18 7.18 13.45
C LYS A 60 -15.31 8.47 14.27
N ALA A 61 -14.26 9.28 14.32
CA ALA A 61 -14.27 10.58 15.01
C ALA A 61 -15.33 11.50 14.39
N ARG A 62 -15.35 11.62 13.05
CA ARG A 62 -16.38 12.37 12.32
C ARG A 62 -17.78 11.86 12.64
N HIS A 63 -18.00 10.54 12.60
CA HIS A 63 -19.31 9.97 12.91
C HIS A 63 -19.75 10.27 14.35
N SER A 64 -18.84 10.12 15.32
CA SER A 64 -19.10 10.41 16.72
C SER A 64 -19.45 11.89 16.94
N LEU A 65 -18.69 12.81 16.34
CA LEU A 65 -18.96 14.25 16.42
C LEU A 65 -20.30 14.61 15.78
N ARG A 66 -20.62 14.00 14.63
CA ARG A 66 -21.91 14.20 13.95
C ARG A 66 -23.09 13.72 14.81
N VAL A 67 -22.95 12.57 15.48
CA VAL A 67 -23.98 12.04 16.40
C VAL A 67 -24.11 12.93 17.65
N ALA A 68 -23.01 13.51 18.12
CA ALA A 68 -23.01 14.47 19.23
C ALA A 68 -23.56 15.86 18.85
N GLY A 69 -23.94 16.08 17.60
CA GLY A 69 -24.49 17.36 17.14
C GLY A 69 -23.44 18.46 16.95
N ALA A 70 -22.17 18.08 16.71
CA ALA A 70 -21.12 19.04 16.39
C ALA A 70 -21.47 19.89 15.16
N SER A 71 -21.04 21.15 15.15
CA SER A 71 -21.30 22.06 14.04
C SER A 71 -20.51 21.68 12.79
N GLU A 72 -21.00 22.10 11.61
CA GLU A 72 -20.31 21.90 10.33
C GLU A 72 -18.89 22.50 10.33
N GLN A 73 -18.65 23.55 11.11
CA GLN A 73 -17.31 24.15 11.26
C GLN A 73 -16.30 23.19 11.90
N VAL A 74 -16.76 22.29 12.78
CA VAL A 74 -15.92 21.28 13.41
C VAL A 74 -15.80 20.04 12.52
N LEU A 75 -16.82 19.71 11.73
CA LEU A 75 -16.82 18.54 10.86
C LEU A 75 -16.02 18.76 9.56
N THR A 76 -16.01 19.98 9.03
CA THR A 76 -15.37 20.31 7.75
C THR A 76 -13.86 19.99 7.70
N PRO A 77 -13.03 20.27 8.73
CA PRO A 77 -11.64 19.86 8.73
C PRO A 77 -11.46 18.34 8.70
N LEU A 78 -12.34 17.58 9.38
CA LEU A 78 -12.27 16.11 9.36
C LEU A 78 -12.67 15.54 8.00
N GLU A 79 -13.68 16.13 7.34
CA GLU A 79 -14.07 15.71 6.00
C GLU A 79 -12.95 15.98 4.99
N TYR A 80 -12.38 17.18 5.04
CA TYR A 80 -11.21 17.52 4.24
C TYR A 80 -10.02 16.59 4.52
N ALA A 81 -9.77 16.25 5.79
CA ALA A 81 -8.70 15.33 6.15
C ALA A 81 -8.93 13.91 5.58
N VAL A 82 -10.17 13.42 5.62
CA VAL A 82 -10.56 12.13 5.02
C VAL A 82 -10.35 12.16 3.50
N GLU A 83 -10.77 13.23 2.83
CA GLU A 83 -10.60 13.39 1.39
C GLU A 83 -9.12 13.47 0.98
N LEU A 84 -8.30 14.16 1.75
CA LEU A 84 -6.86 14.27 1.48
C LEU A 84 -6.11 12.94 1.71
N LEU A 85 -6.50 12.20 2.75
CA LEU A 85 -5.83 10.97 3.17
C LEU A 85 -6.24 9.75 2.32
N LEU A 86 -7.46 9.71 1.82
CA LEU A 86 -7.99 8.61 1.01
C LEU A 86 -7.08 8.21 -0.18
N PRO A 87 -6.72 9.11 -1.10
CA PRO A 87 -5.88 8.76 -2.25
C PRO A 87 -4.47 8.35 -1.83
N VAL A 88 -3.95 8.86 -0.69
CA VAL A 88 -2.65 8.46 -0.16
C VAL A 88 -2.66 7.01 0.30
N CYS A 89 -3.73 6.57 0.96
CA CYS A 89 -3.84 5.19 1.41
C CYS A 89 -4.06 4.22 0.24
N GLU A 90 -4.84 4.58 -0.78
CA GLU A 90 -5.03 3.76 -2.00
C GLU A 90 -3.72 3.58 -2.77
N ASP A 91 -2.94 4.65 -2.87
CA ASP A 91 -1.60 4.63 -3.46
C ASP A 91 -0.64 3.71 -2.69
N ALA A 92 -0.64 3.83 -1.36
CA ALA A 92 0.21 3.01 -0.49
C ALA A 92 -0.17 1.52 -0.55
N LEU A 93 -1.47 1.21 -0.60
CA LEU A 93 -1.97 -0.15 -0.78
C LEU A 93 -1.59 -0.74 -2.13
N SER A 94 -1.67 0.05 -3.19
CA SER A 94 -1.30 -0.39 -4.54
C SER A 94 0.18 -0.76 -4.59
N ASP A 95 1.05 0.06 -3.97
CA ASP A 95 2.47 -0.23 -3.85
C ASP A 95 2.73 -1.46 -2.98
N GLN A 96 2.01 -1.61 -1.86
CA GLN A 96 2.11 -2.79 -0.99
C GLN A 96 1.69 -4.07 -1.72
N ARG A 97 0.60 -4.04 -2.50
CA ARG A 97 0.16 -5.18 -3.32
C ARG A 97 1.20 -5.52 -4.39
N ALA A 98 1.81 -4.53 -5.02
CA ALA A 98 2.88 -4.77 -5.99
C ALA A 98 4.09 -5.44 -5.33
N LEU A 99 4.48 -5.00 -4.13
CA LEU A 99 5.58 -5.58 -3.37
C LEU A 99 5.27 -7.00 -2.88
N THR A 100 4.08 -7.25 -2.34
CA THR A 100 3.69 -8.61 -1.91
C THR A 100 3.59 -9.55 -3.11
N PHE A 101 3.12 -9.08 -4.26
CA PHE A 101 3.11 -9.86 -5.49
C PHE A 101 4.51 -10.22 -5.96
N ALA A 102 5.43 -9.23 -6.00
CA ALA A 102 6.83 -9.43 -6.36
C ALA A 102 7.60 -10.34 -5.39
N HIS A 103 7.24 -10.29 -4.11
CA HIS A 103 7.86 -11.12 -3.07
C HIS A 103 7.20 -12.50 -2.90
N SER A 104 6.03 -12.73 -3.50
CA SER A 104 5.34 -14.01 -3.37
C SER A 104 6.13 -15.14 -4.04
N GLN A 105 6.39 -16.21 -3.28
CA GLN A 105 7.02 -17.41 -3.82
C GLN A 105 6.17 -18.08 -4.91
N VAL A 106 4.86 -17.85 -4.91
CA VAL A 106 3.93 -18.37 -5.91
C VAL A 106 4.26 -17.85 -7.31
N TRP A 107 4.60 -16.57 -7.46
CA TRP A 107 5.04 -16.02 -8.76
C TRP A 107 6.35 -16.65 -9.22
N ARG A 108 7.32 -16.84 -8.32
CA ARG A 108 8.57 -17.53 -8.64
C ARG A 108 8.31 -18.97 -9.10
N VAL A 109 7.43 -19.70 -8.43
CA VAL A 109 7.02 -21.05 -8.84
C VAL A 109 6.32 -21.03 -10.19
N LEU A 110 5.41 -20.09 -10.45
CA LEU A 110 4.73 -19.96 -11.75
C LEU A 110 5.70 -19.65 -12.89
N VAL A 111 6.63 -18.72 -12.69
CA VAL A 111 7.67 -18.40 -13.68
C VAL A 111 8.57 -19.60 -13.95
N LEU A 112 8.98 -20.33 -12.91
CA LEU A 112 9.76 -21.56 -13.06
C LEU A 112 8.96 -22.65 -13.79
N LEU A 113 7.67 -22.80 -13.48
CA LEU A 113 6.78 -23.74 -14.15
C LEU A 113 6.60 -23.42 -15.64
N PHE A 114 6.62 -22.13 -16.00
CA PHE A 114 6.52 -21.67 -17.38
C PHE A 114 7.83 -21.80 -18.16
N LEU A 115 8.98 -21.66 -17.49
CA LEU A 115 10.31 -21.81 -18.11
C LEU A 115 10.76 -23.27 -18.27
N LEU A 116 10.32 -24.16 -17.38
CA LEU A 116 10.58 -25.60 -17.42
C LEU A 116 10.23 -26.29 -18.76
N PRO A 117 9.05 -26.10 -19.35
CA PRO A 117 8.69 -26.73 -20.62
C PRO A 117 9.54 -26.21 -21.80
N ALA A 118 9.97 -24.95 -21.77
CA ALA A 118 10.86 -24.40 -22.80
C ALA A 118 12.27 -25.02 -22.72
N GLY A 119 12.79 -25.23 -21.52
CA GLY A 119 14.05 -25.94 -21.31
C GLY A 119 13.99 -27.42 -21.73
N LEU A 120 12.91 -28.11 -21.38
CA LEU A 120 12.70 -29.50 -21.77
C LEU A 120 12.55 -29.67 -23.29
N ALA A 121 11.82 -28.79 -23.96
CA ALA A 121 11.66 -28.83 -25.42
C ALA A 121 12.99 -28.66 -26.18
N LEU A 122 13.89 -27.81 -25.69
CA LEU A 122 15.24 -27.64 -26.26
C LEU A 122 16.11 -28.89 -26.05
N THR A 123 16.05 -29.53 -24.89
CA THR A 123 16.82 -30.76 -24.66
C THR A 123 16.31 -31.95 -25.48
N VAL A 124 14.99 -32.10 -25.61
CA VAL A 124 14.38 -33.18 -26.40
C VAL A 124 14.69 -33.02 -27.89
N THR A 125 14.62 -31.80 -28.42
CA THR A 125 14.97 -31.54 -29.82
C THR A 125 16.46 -31.77 -30.10
N ALA A 126 17.35 -31.38 -29.18
CA ALA A 126 18.78 -31.66 -29.28
C ALA A 126 19.10 -33.16 -29.25
N VAL A 127 18.46 -33.94 -28.37
CA VAL A 127 18.66 -35.40 -28.28
C VAL A 127 18.13 -36.12 -29.53
N VAL A 128 16.97 -35.71 -30.04
CA VAL A 128 16.39 -36.28 -31.28
C VAL A 128 17.27 -35.97 -32.50
N TRP A 129 17.87 -34.78 -32.55
CA TRP A 129 18.78 -34.42 -33.64
C TRP A 129 20.10 -35.21 -33.57
N SER A 130 20.66 -35.39 -32.37
CA SER A 130 21.88 -36.19 -32.15
C SER A 130 21.69 -37.67 -32.47
N THR A 131 20.55 -38.26 -32.11
CA THR A 131 20.24 -39.68 -32.40
C THR A 131 20.01 -39.92 -33.89
N ARG A 132 19.45 -38.96 -34.63
CA ARG A 132 19.32 -39.04 -36.10
C ARG A 132 20.66 -39.01 -36.84
N GLN A 133 21.65 -38.27 -36.36
CA GLN A 133 22.98 -38.25 -36.98
C GLN A 133 23.72 -39.58 -36.83
N LEU A 134 23.53 -40.30 -35.74
CA LEU A 134 24.18 -41.60 -35.49
C LEU A 134 23.59 -42.75 -36.30
N LEU A 135 22.35 -42.64 -36.77
CA LEU A 135 21.66 -43.66 -37.58
C LEU A 135 21.89 -43.54 -39.09
N GLN A 136 22.57 -42.47 -39.54
CA GLN A 136 22.91 -42.23 -40.96
C GLN A 136 24.38 -42.54 -41.29
N LEU A 137 25.14 -43.13 -40.35
CA LEU A 137 26.49 -43.66 -40.51
C LEU A 137 26.45 -45.19 -40.43
#